data_AF-A0A0H5QWP5-F1
#
_entry.id   AF-A0A0H5QWP5-F1
#
_cell.length_a   1.000
_cell.length_b   1.000
_cell.length_c   1.000
_cell.angle_alpha   90.00
_cell.angle_beta   90.00
_cell.angle_gamma   90.00
#
_symmetry.space_group_name_H-M   'P 1'
#
loop_
_entity.id
_entity.type
_entity.pdbx_description
1 polymer ?
#
loop_
_entity_poly.entity_id
_entity_poly.type
_entity_poly.pdbx_seq_one_letter_code
_entity_poly.pdbx_strand_id
1 'polypeptide(L)'
;KITQEVFRLLLSDMQIPQDHRPQAIPLVQFVLNHSPRPSLGGLSPTQVLTNTTPESPLSEILPSYLPSNASPISAATILSRHDTLQVAFQELHKTVSASRRDKLSKSRRRITAKFPNLIVCDFVLWARRQDSPRVKDSKLMVLWLGPYRITVNGTMLSSI
;
A
#
# COMPACT_ATOMS: atom_id res chain seq x y z
N LYS A 1 -3.45 3.45 -9.74
CA LYS A 1 -4.31 4.55 -10.24
C LYS A 1 -3.88 5.87 -9.60
N ILE A 2 -4.05 6.06 -8.29
CA ILE A 2 -3.64 7.28 -7.56
C ILE A 2 -2.17 7.70 -7.81
N THR A 3 -1.19 6.79 -7.73
CA THR A 3 0.23 7.13 -7.94
C THR A 3 0.51 7.74 -9.32
N GLN A 4 -0.09 7.18 -10.38
CA GLN A 4 0.07 7.66 -11.76
C GLN A 4 -0.73 8.94 -12.00
N GLU A 5 -1.85 9.16 -11.31
CA GLU A 5 -2.63 10.40 -11.37
C GLU A 5 -1.88 11.54 -10.71
N VAL A 6 -1.39 11.36 -9.48
CA VAL A 6 -0.57 12.36 -8.77
C VAL A 6 0.68 12.71 -9.59
N PHE A 7 1.35 11.70 -10.15
CA PHE A 7 2.51 11.93 -11.01
C PHE A 7 2.16 12.76 -12.25
N ARG A 8 1.08 12.43 -12.97
CA ARG A 8 0.65 13.18 -14.16
C ARG A 8 0.21 14.60 -13.83
N LEU A 9 -0.52 14.78 -12.73
CA LEU A 9 -0.96 16.10 -12.27
C LEU A 9 0.24 16.99 -11.95
N LEU A 10 1.18 16.51 -11.14
CA LEU A 10 2.38 17.27 -10.77
C LEU A 10 3.25 17.63 -11.98
N LEU A 11 3.43 16.69 -12.92
CA LEU A 11 4.19 16.98 -14.14
C LEU A 11 3.50 18.03 -15.02
N SER A 12 2.16 18.00 -15.10
CA SER A 12 1.38 18.96 -15.88
C SER A 12 1.37 20.35 -15.23
N ASP A 13 1.23 20.41 -13.91
CA ASP A 13 1.15 21.66 -13.13
C ASP A 13 2.50 22.39 -13.11
N MET A 14 3.58 21.65 -12.90
CA MET A 14 4.95 22.18 -12.85
C MET A 14 5.62 22.27 -14.22
N GLN A 15 4.91 21.89 -15.30
CA GLN A 15 5.40 21.87 -16.69
C GLN A 15 6.78 21.18 -16.85
N ILE A 16 6.99 20.07 -16.15
CA ILE A 16 8.30 19.40 -16.11
C ILE A 16 8.54 18.65 -17.43
N PRO A 17 9.65 18.92 -18.15
CA PRO A 17 10.00 18.23 -19.38
C PRO A 17 10.17 16.72 -19.17
N GLN A 18 9.97 15.93 -20.23
CA GLN A 18 10.13 14.46 -20.21
C GLN A 18 11.47 14.02 -19.59
N ASP A 19 12.55 14.70 -20.00
CA ASP A 19 13.92 14.35 -19.62
C ASP A 19 14.20 14.64 -18.14
N HIS A 20 13.39 15.50 -17.51
CA HIS A 20 13.55 15.95 -16.13
C HIS A 20 12.53 15.30 -15.18
N ARG A 21 11.68 14.39 -15.67
CA ARG A 21 10.70 13.66 -14.86
C ARG A 21 11.26 12.94 -13.63
N PRO A 22 12.49 12.37 -13.64
CA PRO A 22 13.06 11.78 -12.43
C PRO A 22 13.17 12.76 -11.26
N GLN A 23 13.32 14.06 -11.54
CA GLN A 23 13.40 15.12 -10.52
C GLN A 23 12.06 15.35 -9.81
N ALA A 24 10.93 14.93 -10.41
CA ALA A 24 9.61 15.01 -9.79
C ALA A 24 9.36 13.87 -8.77
N ILE A 25 10.17 12.80 -8.78
CA ILE A 25 9.96 11.62 -7.93
C ILE A 25 9.94 11.98 -6.43
N PRO A 26 10.88 12.78 -5.88
CA PRO A 26 10.86 13.14 -4.47
C PRO A 26 9.58 13.88 -4.07
N LEU A 27 9.10 14.80 -4.91
CA LEU A 27 7.87 15.54 -4.68
C LEU A 27 6.64 14.61 -4.71
N VAL A 28 6.59 13.70 -5.68
CA VAL A 28 5.51 12.70 -5.78
C VAL A 28 5.50 11.79 -4.56
N GLN A 29 6.67 11.33 -4.12
CA GLN A 29 6.82 10.52 -2.93
C GLN A 29 6.38 11.30 -1.67
N PHE A 30 6.76 12.58 -1.57
CA PHE A 30 6.32 13.47 -0.49
C PHE A 30 4.79 13.55 -0.45
N VAL A 31 4.14 13.90 -1.56
CA VAL A 31 2.66 14.00 -1.64
C VAL A 31 2.02 12.66 -1.27
N LEU A 32 2.53 11.56 -1.81
CA LEU A 32 1.99 10.22 -1.55
C LEU A 32 2.11 9.81 -0.08
N ASN A 33 3.18 10.21 0.61
CA ASN A 33 3.44 9.86 2.00
C ASN A 33 2.68 10.75 2.99
N HIS A 34 2.43 12.01 2.63
CA HIS A 34 1.71 12.97 3.49
C HIS A 34 0.20 13.03 3.23
N SER A 35 -0.29 12.46 2.12
CA SER A 35 -1.72 12.46 1.79
C SER A 35 -2.49 11.35 2.53
N PRO A 36 -3.66 11.67 3.12
CA PRO A 36 -4.62 10.71 3.65
C PRO A 36 -5.00 9.61 2.66
N ARG A 37 -5.09 8.36 3.13
CA ARG A 37 -5.52 7.23 2.31
C ARG A 37 -6.68 6.47 2.93
N PRO A 38 -7.75 6.18 2.16
CA PRO A 38 -8.83 5.35 2.65
C PRO A 38 -8.35 3.98 3.13
N SER A 39 -7.34 3.38 2.49
CA SER A 39 -6.78 2.07 2.89
C SER A 39 -6.15 2.06 4.28
N LEU A 40 -5.79 3.24 4.81
CA LEU A 40 -5.20 3.44 6.13
C LEU A 40 -6.20 4.11 7.09
N GLY A 41 -7.50 3.94 6.86
CA GLY A 41 -8.53 4.56 7.71
C GLY A 41 -8.62 6.09 7.57
N GLY A 42 -8.12 6.67 6.48
CA GLY A 42 -8.06 8.13 6.30
C GLY A 42 -6.79 8.77 6.85
N LEU A 43 -5.81 7.99 7.32
CA LEU A 43 -4.50 8.48 7.73
C LEU A 43 -3.52 8.48 6.55
N SER A 44 -2.52 9.36 6.62
CA SER A 44 -1.38 9.35 5.70
C SER A 44 -0.35 8.27 6.07
N PRO A 45 0.43 7.75 5.11
CA PRO A 45 1.55 6.86 5.42
C PRO A 45 2.52 7.41 6.47
N THR A 46 2.86 8.70 6.40
CA THR A 46 3.73 9.35 7.40
C THR A 46 3.11 9.25 8.80
N GLN A 47 1.84 9.62 8.97
CA GLN A 47 1.14 9.51 10.26
C GLN A 47 1.16 8.09 10.83
N VAL A 48 0.93 7.09 9.98
CA VAL A 48 0.95 5.69 10.42
C VAL A 48 2.35 5.23 10.80
N LEU A 49 3.39 5.79 10.19
CA LEU A 49 4.78 5.42 10.46
C LEU A 49 5.35 6.13 11.69
N THR A 50 5.04 7.41 11.88
CA THR A 50 5.69 8.28 12.88
C THR A 50 4.79 8.67 14.04
N ASN A 51 3.49 8.42 13.96
CA ASN A 51 2.47 8.96 14.87
C ASN A 51 2.43 10.49 14.94
N THR A 52 3.04 11.18 13.97
CA THR A 52 3.05 12.64 13.89
C THR A 52 2.08 13.12 12.83
N THR A 53 1.53 14.31 13.02
CA THR A 53 0.74 14.96 11.97
C THR A 53 1.61 15.21 10.74
N PRO A 54 1.08 15.04 9.51
CA PRO A 54 1.84 15.30 8.30
C PRO A 54 2.22 16.77 8.27
N GLU A 55 3.48 17.06 7.98
CA GLU A 55 3.93 18.44 7.87
C GLU A 55 3.22 19.15 6.72
N SER A 56 2.81 20.40 6.98
CA SER A 56 2.39 21.30 5.92
C SER A 56 3.63 21.96 5.34
N PRO A 57 3.76 22.09 4.01
CA PRO A 57 4.85 22.89 3.44
C PRO A 57 4.86 24.35 3.93
N LEU A 58 3.75 24.84 4.51
CA LEU A 58 3.68 26.17 5.13
C LEU A 58 4.15 26.20 6.60
N SER A 59 4.32 25.04 7.25
CA SER A 59 4.79 24.96 8.65
C SER A 59 6.27 25.34 8.79
N GLU A 60 7.06 25.18 7.74
CA GLU A 60 8.47 25.59 7.66
C GLU A 60 8.63 27.11 7.56
N ILE A 61 7.62 27.83 7.04
CA ILE A 61 7.63 29.29 6.88
C ILE A 61 7.42 30.00 8.23
N LEU A 62 6.89 29.29 9.24
CA LEU A 62 6.81 29.82 10.59
C LEU A 62 8.19 29.66 11.24
N PRO A 63 8.92 30.76 11.54
CA PRO A 63 10.16 30.63 12.28
C PRO A 63 9.79 30.01 13.63
N SER A 64 10.30 28.81 13.89
CA SER A 64 10.17 28.20 15.20
C SER A 64 11.07 28.99 16.14
N TYR A 65 10.55 30.06 16.72
CA TYR A 65 11.20 30.76 17.82
C TYR A 65 11.20 29.79 19.00
N LEU A 66 12.23 28.96 19.12
CA LEU A 66 12.52 28.29 20.37
C LEU A 66 12.93 29.41 21.34
N PRO A 67 12.19 29.64 22.44
CA PRO A 67 12.71 30.51 23.48
C PRO A 67 14.03 29.91 23.93
N SER A 68 15.09 30.72 23.92
CA SER A 68 16.49 30.34 24.19
C SER A 68 16.76 29.80 25.60
N ASN A 69 15.70 29.48 26.36
CA ASN A 69 15.71 29.25 27.80
C ASN A 69 15.03 27.90 28.14
N ALA A 70 15.26 26.86 27.33
CA ALA A 70 14.69 25.55 27.62
C ALA A 70 15.40 24.91 28.83
N SER A 71 14.71 24.83 29.97
CA SER A 71 15.19 24.10 31.13
C SER A 71 15.44 22.63 30.80
N PRO A 72 16.47 21.98 31.37
CA PRO A 72 16.74 20.57 31.13
C PRO A 72 15.54 19.72 31.56
N ILE A 73 15.03 18.93 30.62
CA ILE A 73 13.91 18.00 30.83
C ILE A 73 14.43 16.80 31.63
N SER A 74 13.71 16.40 32.68
CA SER A 74 14.10 15.23 33.47
C SER A 74 13.98 13.92 32.66
N ALA A 75 14.89 12.98 32.91
CA ALA A 75 14.85 11.66 32.26
C ALA A 75 13.54 10.91 32.54
N ALA A 76 13.01 11.01 33.76
CA ALA A 76 11.73 10.41 34.13
C ALA A 76 10.56 10.95 33.28
N THR A 77 10.56 12.25 32.98
CA THR A 77 9.55 12.87 32.10
C THR A 77 9.67 12.35 30.67
N ILE A 78 10.88 12.13 30.16
CA ILE A 78 11.10 11.59 28.81
C ILE A 78 10.56 10.16 28.72
N LEU A 79 10.88 9.31 29.71
CA LEU A 79 10.42 7.92 29.74
C LEU A 79 8.89 7.83 29.83
N SER A 80 8.27 8.63 30.70
CA SER A 80 6.80 8.67 30.82
C SER A 80 6.12 9.11 29.50
N ARG A 81 6.67 10.11 28.82
CA ARG A 81 6.18 10.53 27.49
C ARG A 81 6.40 9.46 26.44
N HIS A 82 7.52 8.75 26.49
CA HIS A 82 7.81 7.64 25.58
C HIS A 82 6.77 6.52 25.72
N ASP A 83 6.48 6.08 26.95
CA ASP A 83 5.47 5.05 27.21
C ASP A 83 4.10 5.47 26.70
N THR A 84 3.73 6.73 26.93
CA THR A 84 2.47 7.32 26.43
C THR A 84 2.41 7.27 24.89
N LEU A 85 3.50 7.63 24.21
CA LEU A 85 3.59 7.57 22.75
C LEU A 85 3.52 6.13 22.23
N GLN A 86 4.16 5.18 22.91
CA GLN A 86 4.09 3.76 22.52
C GLN A 86 2.66 3.24 22.58
N VAL A 87 1.92 3.54 23.65
CA VAL A 87 0.52 3.13 23.79
C VAL A 87 -0.32 3.73 22.66
N ALA A 88 -0.20 5.05 22.43
CA ALA A 88 -0.92 5.73 21.35
C ALA A 88 -0.60 5.13 19.97
N PHE A 89 0.65 4.77 19.72
CA PHE A 89 1.07 4.17 18.45
C PHE A 89 0.48 2.78 18.25
N GLN A 90 0.46 1.95 19.29
CA GLN A 90 -0.17 0.63 19.24
C GLN A 90 -1.68 0.74 18.99
N GLU A 91 -2.34 1.71 19.61
CA GLU A 91 -3.76 1.99 19.38
C GLU A 91 -4.02 2.40 17.92
N LEU A 92 -3.21 3.30 17.37
CA LEU A 92 -3.29 3.68 15.95
C LEU A 92 -3.15 2.45 15.04
N HIS A 93 -2.18 1.57 15.27
CA HIS A 93 -2.04 0.36 14.46
C HIS A 93 -3.21 -0.62 14.60
N LYS A 94 -3.84 -0.69 15.78
CA LYS A 94 -5.07 -1.48 15.97
C LYS A 94 -6.21 -0.92 15.13
N THR A 95 -6.41 0.40 15.10
CA THR A 95 -7.49 1.03 14.31
C THR A 95 -7.28 0.85 12.80
N VAL A 96 -6.05 1.06 12.30
CA VAL A 96 -5.70 0.82 10.89
C VAL A 96 -5.94 -0.63 10.49
N SER A 97 -5.54 -1.57 11.36
CA SER A 97 -5.75 -3.01 11.14
C SER A 97 -7.24 -3.37 11.11
N ALA A 98 -8.05 -2.75 11.96
CA ALA A 98 -9.51 -2.92 11.94
C ALA A 98 -10.12 -2.43 10.64
N SER A 99 -9.77 -1.21 10.19
CA SER A 99 -10.24 -0.67 8.91
C SER A 99 -9.87 -1.56 7.71
N ARG A 100 -8.64 -2.10 7.71
CA ARG A 100 -8.20 -3.05 6.68
C ARG A 100 -9.02 -4.34 6.70
N ARG A 101 -9.27 -4.92 7.89
CA ARG A 101 -10.12 -6.12 8.05
C ARG A 101 -11.53 -5.89 7.55
N ASP A 102 -12.13 -4.74 7.87
CA ASP A 102 -13.49 -4.41 7.43
C ASP A 102 -13.60 -4.28 5.92
N LYS A 103 -12.62 -3.65 5.28
CA LYS A 103 -12.55 -3.57 3.82
C LYS A 103 -12.40 -4.93 3.18
N LEU A 104 -11.54 -5.80 3.73
CA LEU A 104 -11.35 -7.14 3.24
C LEU A 104 -12.63 -7.99 3.38
N SER A 105 -13.31 -7.88 4.52
CA SER A 105 -14.59 -8.54 4.77
C SER A 105 -15.66 -8.10 3.76
N LYS A 106 -15.82 -6.78 3.55
CA LYS A 106 -16.73 -6.23 2.54
C LYS A 106 -16.38 -6.69 1.12
N SER A 107 -15.09 -6.76 0.78
CA SER A 107 -14.64 -7.27 -0.51
C SER A 107 -14.95 -8.76 -0.68
N ARG A 108 -14.73 -9.58 0.35
CA ARG A 108 -15.04 -11.02 0.32
C ARG A 108 -16.54 -11.27 0.17
N ARG A 109 -17.39 -10.47 0.82
CA ARG A 109 -18.86 -10.54 0.64
C ARG A 109 -19.31 -10.26 -0.80
N ARG A 110 -18.53 -9.53 -1.59
CA ARG A 110 -18.82 -9.27 -3.01
C ARG A 110 -18.39 -10.40 -3.93
N ILE A 111 -17.56 -11.34 -3.44
CA ILE A 111 -17.17 -12.52 -4.21
C ILE A 111 -18.33 -13.51 -4.15
N THR A 112 -19.11 -13.57 -5.21
CA THR A 112 -20.19 -14.55 -5.42
C THR A 112 -19.67 -15.87 -5.99
N ALA A 113 -18.42 -15.92 -6.45
CA ALA A 113 -17.80 -17.12 -6.95
C ALA A 113 -17.54 -18.12 -5.81
N LYS A 114 -18.25 -19.25 -5.85
CA LYS A 114 -17.96 -20.39 -4.99
C LYS A 114 -16.69 -21.04 -5.51
N PHE A 115 -15.60 -20.98 -4.74
CA PHE A 115 -14.41 -21.76 -5.07
C PHE A 115 -14.78 -23.26 -5.02
N PRO A 116 -14.36 -24.06 -6.02
CA PRO A 116 -14.54 -25.51 -5.96
C PRO A 116 -13.74 -26.07 -4.78
N ASN A 117 -14.32 -27.05 -4.08
CA ASN A 117 -13.62 -27.80 -3.04
C ASN A 117 -12.67 -28.79 -3.71
N LEU A 118 -11.46 -28.34 -4.04
CA LEU A 118 -10.45 -29.18 -4.67
C LEU A 118 -9.79 -30.09 -3.64
N ILE A 119 -9.76 -31.40 -3.90
CA ILE A 119 -9.09 -32.41 -3.08
C ILE A 119 -7.91 -33.04 -3.81
N VAL A 120 -6.99 -33.65 -3.05
CA VAL A 120 -5.90 -34.43 -3.62
C VAL A 120 -6.50 -35.53 -4.50
N CYS A 121 -5.90 -35.75 -5.66
CA CYS A 121 -6.38 -36.62 -6.74
C CYS A 121 -7.47 -36.07 -7.66
N ASP A 122 -8.01 -34.87 -7.42
CA ASP A 122 -8.87 -34.22 -8.42
C ASP A 122 -8.07 -33.85 -9.67
N PHE A 123 -8.78 -33.81 -10.80
CA PHE A 123 -8.23 -33.33 -12.06
C PHE A 123 -8.58 -31.85 -12.28
N VAL A 124 -7.58 -31.05 -12.60
CA VAL A 124 -7.71 -29.62 -12.87
C VAL A 124 -7.10 -29.25 -14.21
N LEU A 125 -7.64 -28.20 -14.82
CA LEU A 125 -7.01 -27.52 -15.94
C LEU A 125 -6.15 -26.37 -15.41
N TRP A 126 -4.94 -26.25 -15.95
CA TRP A 126 -4.04 -25.16 -15.63
C TRP A 126 -4.14 -24.07 -16.70
N ALA A 127 -4.58 -22.88 -16.29
CA ALA A 127 -4.63 -21.72 -17.16
C ALA A 127 -3.23 -21.14 -17.36
N ARG A 128 -2.65 -21.29 -18.56
CA ARG A 128 -1.44 -20.59 -18.97
C ARG A 128 -1.83 -19.37 -19.80
N ARG A 129 -1.44 -18.18 -19.34
CA ARG A 129 -1.58 -16.95 -20.12
C ARG A 129 -0.66 -17.03 -21.34
N GLN A 130 -1.22 -16.89 -22.53
CA GLN A 130 -0.44 -16.81 -23.75
C GLN A 130 -0.13 -15.34 -24.05
N ASP A 131 1.02 -14.88 -23.59
CA ASP A 131 1.54 -13.58 -23.98
C ASP A 131 2.17 -13.72 -25.37
N SER A 132 1.39 -13.49 -26.43
CA SER A 132 1.94 -13.40 -27.77
C SER A 132 2.57 -12.01 -27.95
N PRO A 133 3.89 -11.90 -28.17
CA PRO A 133 4.54 -10.61 -28.38
C PRO A 133 4.11 -9.93 -29.69
N ARG A 134 3.38 -10.63 -30.58
CA ARG A 134 3.02 -10.17 -31.92
C ARG A 134 1.68 -9.43 -32.01
N VAL A 135 0.88 -9.40 -30.95
CA VAL A 135 -0.45 -8.77 -30.99
C VAL A 135 -0.60 -7.89 -29.76
N LYS A 136 -0.28 -6.59 -29.90
CA LYS A 136 -0.42 -5.57 -28.85
C LYS A 136 -1.85 -5.43 -28.31
N ASP A 137 -2.85 -5.94 -29.03
CA ASP A 137 -4.28 -5.91 -28.67
C ASP A 137 -4.92 -7.31 -28.53
N SER A 138 -4.14 -8.39 -28.33
CA SER A 138 -4.77 -9.71 -28.17
C SER A 138 -5.49 -9.78 -26.83
N LYS A 139 -6.84 -9.79 -26.91
CA LYS A 139 -7.75 -10.29 -25.89
C LYS A 139 -7.08 -11.43 -25.12
N LEU A 140 -7.01 -11.31 -23.79
CA LEU A 140 -6.33 -12.26 -22.88
C LEU A 140 -6.66 -13.71 -23.27
N MET A 141 -5.78 -14.33 -24.07
CA MET A 141 -5.97 -15.69 -24.52
C MET A 141 -5.35 -16.60 -23.47
N VAL A 142 -6.21 -17.38 -22.83
CA VAL A 142 -5.80 -18.38 -21.85
C VAL A 142 -5.76 -19.71 -22.57
N LEU A 143 -4.59 -20.35 -22.58
CA LEU A 143 -4.44 -21.73 -22.99
C LEU A 143 -4.68 -22.60 -21.75
N TRP A 144 -5.74 -23.41 -21.78
CA TRP A 144 -6.01 -24.39 -20.74
C TRP A 144 -5.19 -25.65 -21.03
N LEU A 145 -4.26 -25.97 -20.14
CA LEU A 145 -3.41 -27.15 -20.20
C LEU A 145 -3.93 -28.22 -19.23
N GLY A 146 -3.77 -29.50 -19.57
CA GLY A 146 -4.15 -30.62 -18.72
C GLY A 146 -5.11 -31.60 -19.40
N PRO A 147 -5.67 -32.55 -18.63
CA PRO A 147 -5.88 -32.51 -17.19
C PRO A 147 -4.63 -32.83 -16.35
N TYR A 148 -4.44 -32.10 -15.27
CA TYR A 148 -3.41 -32.36 -14.26
C TYR A 148 -4.04 -32.87 -12.97
N ARG A 149 -3.37 -33.79 -12.28
CA ARG A 149 -3.84 -34.32 -11.00
C ARG A 149 -3.24 -33.55 -9.83
N ILE A 150 -4.06 -33.18 -8.84
CA ILE A 150 -3.60 -32.52 -7.61
C ILE A 150 -2.84 -33.53 -6.74
N THR A 151 -1.62 -33.18 -6.33
CA THR A 151 -0.75 -33.99 -5.45
C THR A 151 -0.52 -33.30 -4.10
N VAL A 152 -0.16 -34.08 -3.08
CA VAL A 152 -0.03 -33.64 -1.66
C VAL A 152 0.94 -32.46 -1.48
N ASN A 153 1.92 -32.29 -2.36
CA ASN A 153 2.95 -31.25 -2.20
C ASN A 153 2.61 -29.91 -2.87
N GLY A 154 1.41 -29.74 -3.46
CA GLY A 154 0.91 -28.45 -3.96
C GLY A 154 1.75 -27.75 -5.04
N THR A 155 2.87 -28.32 -5.49
CA THR A 155 3.86 -27.66 -6.36
C THR A 155 4.33 -28.50 -7.55
N MET A 156 3.85 -29.72 -7.73
CA MET A 156 4.16 -30.52 -8.92
C MET A 156 2.87 -31.10 -9.50
N LEU A 157 2.36 -30.41 -10.52
CA LEU A 157 1.36 -30.95 -11.43
C LEU A 157 2.07 -32.01 -12.29
N SER A 158 1.87 -33.29 -11.99
CA SER A 158 2.37 -34.35 -12.87
C SER A 158 1.47 -34.43 -14.11
N SER A 159 2.05 -34.20 -15.29
CA SER A 159 1.41 -34.58 -16.56
C SER A 159 1.15 -36.09 -16.55
N ILE A 160 0.01 -36.51 -17.09
CA ILE A 160 -0.17 -37.90 -17.55
C ILE A 160 0.50 -38.04 -18.91
#